data_AF-A0A3B0UAS8-F1
#
_entry.id   AF-A0A3B0UAS8-F1
#
_cell.length_a   1.000
_cell.length_b   1.000
_cell.length_c   1.000
_cell.angle_alpha   90.00
_cell.angle_beta   90.00
_cell.angle_gamma   90.00
#
_symmetry.space_group_name_H-M   'P 1'
#
loop_
_entity.id
_entity.type
_entity.pdbx_description
1 polymer ?
#
loop_
_entity_poly.entity_id
_entity_poly.type
_entity_poly.pdbx_seq_one_letter_code
_entity_poly.pdbx_strand_id
1 'polypeptide(L)' 'SRLLELVPEGKTPVKFSLLVNLEPDTLNEQKTVVNVHVDADLNPMLAMIAKRPFENLANTISEELHKVFEKK' A
#
# COMPACT_ATOMS: atom_id res chain seq x y z
N SER A 1 9.84 -10.45 -8.59
CA SER A 1 9.12 -9.36 -7.91
C SER A 1 9.69 -8.03 -8.36
N ARG A 2 8.84 -7.03 -8.60
CA ARG A 2 9.26 -5.63 -8.79
C ARG A 2 8.77 -4.85 -7.58
N LEU A 3 9.67 -4.14 -6.92
CA LEU A 3 9.37 -3.33 -5.76
C LEU A 3 9.21 -1.88 -6.20
N LEU A 4 8.06 -1.28 -5.86
CA LEU A 4 7.79 0.13 -6.07
C LEU A 4 7.75 0.81 -4.71
N GLU A 5 8.67 1.75 -4.49
CA GLU A 5 8.69 2.59 -3.30
C GLU A 5 7.98 3.91 -3.63
N LEU A 6 6.97 4.28 -2.85
CA LEU A 6 6.36 5.59 -2.92
C LEU A 6 6.76 6.42 -1.70
N VAL A 7 7.43 7.53 -1.97
CA VAL A 7 7.87 8.50 -0.97
C VAL A 7 6.92 9.72 -1.03
N PRO A 8 6.20 10.05 0.05
CA PRO A 8 5.32 11.20 0.06
C PRO A 8 6.12 12.52 -0.01
N GLU A 9 5.73 13.42 -0.92
CA GLU A 9 6.33 14.73 -1.08
C GLU A 9 5.53 15.81 -0.32
N GLY A 10 6.16 16.50 0.65
CA GLY A 10 5.55 17.63 1.38
C GLY A 10 5.67 17.58 2.91
N LYS A 11 5.16 18.62 3.58
CA LYS A 11 5.06 18.67 5.06
C LYS A 11 3.90 17.79 5.51
N THR A 12 4.19 16.53 5.77
CA THR A 12 3.25 15.62 6.42
C THR A 12 3.50 15.62 7.94
N PRO A 13 2.43 15.61 8.77
CA PRO A 13 2.56 15.48 10.23
C PRO A 13 3.11 14.12 10.67
N VAL A 14 3.15 13.14 9.76
CA VAL A 14 3.66 11.79 9.98
C VAL A 14 4.57 11.39 8.83
N LYS A 15 5.81 10.98 9.11
CA LYS A 15 6.66 10.37 8.08
C LYS A 15 6.21 8.93 7.85
N PHE A 16 5.91 8.60 6.59
CA PHE A 16 5.61 7.24 6.19
C PHE A 16 6.21 6.94 4.82
N SER A 17 6.44 5.66 4.54
CA SER A 17 6.82 5.13 3.24
C SER A 17 5.84 4.02 2.85
N LEU A 18 5.62 3.88 1.55
CA LEU A 18 4.77 2.83 1.00
C LEU A 18 5.62 1.90 0.15
N LEU A 19 5.50 0.60 0.40
CA LEU A 19 6.17 -0.45 -0.35
C LEU A 19 5.10 -1.32 -1.00
N VAL A 20 5.09 -1.34 -2.34
CA VAL A 20 4.19 -2.20 -3.12
C VAL A 20 5.00 -3.33 -3.71
N ASN A 21 4.67 -4.57 -3.33
CA ASN A 21 5.27 -5.77 -3.89
C ASN A 21 4.27 -6.51 -4.79
N LEU A 22 4.71 -6.80 -6.01
CA LEU A 22 3.94 -7.51 -7.04
C LEU A 22 4.54 -8.90 -7.25
N GLU A 23 3.73 -9.93 -6.98
CA GLU A 23 4.14 -11.33 -7.07
C GLU A 23 3.09 -12.15 -7.82
N PRO A 24 3.51 -13.08 -8.69
CA PRO A 24 2.56 -14.02 -9.31
C PRO A 24 1.94 -14.90 -8.22
N ASP A 25 0.64 -15.16 -8.33
CA ASP A 25 -0.04 -16.10 -7.46
C ASP A 25 0.40 -17.53 -7.85
N THR A 26 1.17 -18.18 -6.98
CA THR A 26 1.72 -19.52 -7.23
C THR A 26 0.65 -20.61 -7.30
N LEU A 27 -0.58 -20.33 -6.84
CA LEU A 27 -1.72 -21.25 -6.89
C LEU A 27 -2.65 -20.96 -8.09
N ASN A 28 -2.53 -19.78 -8.69
CA ASN A 28 -3.34 -19.37 -9.84
C ASN A 28 -2.50 -18.50 -10.77
N GLU A 29 -1.84 -19.12 -11.76
CA GLU A 29 -0.90 -18.46 -12.68
C GLU A 29 -1.47 -17.27 -13.45
N GLN A 30 -2.80 -17.09 -13.46
CA GLN A 30 -3.47 -15.94 -14.07
C GLN A 30 -3.68 -14.75 -13.13
N LYS A 31 -3.29 -14.86 -11.86
CA LYS A 31 -3.47 -13.81 -10.85
C LYS A 31 -2.12 -13.26 -10.37
N THR A 32 -2.11 -11.97 -10.08
CA THR A 32 -0.99 -11.29 -9.43
C THR A 32 -1.45 -10.84 -8.05
N VAL A 33 -0.71 -11.21 -7.02
CA VAL A 33 -0.90 -10.72 -5.65
C VAL A 33 -0.18 -9.39 -5.51
N VAL A 34 -0.90 -8.39 -5.00
CA VAL A 34 -0.34 -7.09 -4.64
C VAL A 34 -0.30 -6.99 -3.12
N ASN A 35 0.89 -6.83 -2.56
CA ASN A 35 1.07 -6.57 -1.14
C ASN A 35 1.45 -5.10 -0.93
N VAL A 36 0.60 -4.34 -0.24
CA VAL A 36 0.84 -2.93 0.11
C VAL A 36 1.28 -2.86 1.57
N HIS A 37 2.51 -2.44 1.81
CA HIS A 37 3.04 -2.20 3.15
C HIS A 37 3.14 -0.70 3.40
N VAL A 38 2.68 -0.28 4.57
CA VAL A 38 2.81 1.10 5.05
C VAL A 38 3.77 1.06 6.24
N ASP A 39 4.93 1.68 6.10
CA ASP A 39 5.87 1.87 7.20
C ASP A 39 5.82 3.33 7.65
N ALA A 40 5.59 3.58 8.93
CA ALA A 40 5.39 4.92 9.45
C ALA A 40 6.00 5.05 10.84
N ASP A 41 6.79 6.11 11.04
CA ASP A 41 7.41 6.43 12.32
C ASP A 41 6.40 7.19 13.19
N LEU A 42 5.70 6.43 14.04
CA LEU A 42 4.56 6.89 14.82
C LEU A 42 4.80 6.67 16.32
N ASN A 43 4.51 7.70 17.11
CA ASN A 43 4.35 7.51 18.54
C ASN A 43 3.05 6.71 18.85
N PRO A 44 2.91 6.09 20.03
CA PRO A 44 1.77 5.21 20.34
C PRO A 44 0.39 5.88 20.19
N MET A 45 0.29 7.17 20.50
CA MET A 45 -0.96 7.92 20.37
C MET A 45 -1.33 8.12 18.89
N LEU A 46 -0.37 8.54 18.07
CA LEU A 46 -0.55 8.73 16.64
C LEU A 46 -0.81 7.39 15.93
N ALA A 47 -0.17 6.30 16.36
CA ALA A 47 -0.39 4.97 15.79
C ALA A 47 -1.85 4.53 15.94
N MET A 48 -2.47 4.81 17.08
CA MET A 48 -3.88 4.48 17.32
C MET A 48 -4.82 5.25 16.38
N ILE A 49 -4.50 6.51 16.08
CA ILE A 49 -5.30 7.39 15.22
C ILE A 49 -5.03 7.10 13.73
N ALA A 50 -3.77 6.83 13.37
CA ALA A 50 -3.32 6.63 11.99
C ALA A 50 -3.60 5.24 11.44
N LYS A 51 -3.87 4.24 12.31
CA LYS A 51 -4.23 2.87 11.88
C LYS A 51 -5.35 2.85 10.84
N ARG A 52 -6.47 3.53 11.11
CA ARG A 52 -7.64 3.53 10.22
C ARG A 52 -7.41 4.31 8.92
N PRO A 53 -6.81 5.53 8.93
CA PRO A 53 -6.38 6.20 7.71
C PRO A 53 -5.44 5.38 6.82
N PHE A 54 -4.45 4.68 7.40
CA PHE A 54 -3.52 3.85 6.62
C PHE A 54 -4.17 2.59 6.06
N GLU A 55 -5.06 1.95 6.82
CA GLU A 55 -5.87 0.84 6.33
C GLU A 55 -6.75 1.28 5.14
N ASN A 56 -7.41 2.44 5.27
CA ASN A 56 -8.20 3.02 4.17
C ASN A 56 -7.32 3.31 2.94
N LEU A 57 -6.13 3.85 3.14
CA LEU A 57 -5.18 4.13 2.06
C LEU A 57 -4.78 2.83 1.33
N ALA A 58 -4.44 1.77 2.06
CA ALA A 58 -4.09 0.48 1.46
C ALA A 58 -5.26 -0.13 0.67
N ASN A 59 -6.49 -0.01 1.18
CA ASN A 59 -7.70 -0.46 0.49
C ASN A 59 -7.94 0.35 -0.80
N THR A 60 -7.84 1.68 -0.74
CA THR A 60 -7.99 2.53 -1.93
C THR A 60 -6.93 2.22 -2.98
N ILE A 61 -5.67 2.04 -2.60
CA ILE A 61 -4.61 1.63 -3.54
C ILE A 61 -4.96 0.29 -4.21
N SER A 62 -5.43 -0.68 -3.43
CA SER A 62 -5.82 -1.99 -3.94
C SER A 62 -6.99 -1.90 -4.93
N GLU A 63 -8.02 -1.11 -4.61
CA GLU A 63 -9.16 -0.87 -5.50
C GLU A 63 -8.76 -0.19 -6.80
N GLU A 64 -7.90 0.83 -6.75
CA GLU A 64 -7.44 1.54 -7.95
C GLU A 64 -6.55 0.64 -8.82
N LEU A 65 -5.68 -0.17 -8.22
CA LEU A 65 -4.90 -1.16 -8.97
C LEU A 65 -5.81 -2.19 -9.64
N HIS A 66 -6.81 -2.70 -8.92
CA HIS A 66 -7.77 -3.64 -9.49
C HIS A 66 -8.51 -3.04 -10.70
N LYS A 67 -8.98 -1.79 -10.60
CA LYS A 67 -9.61 -1.07 -11.73
C LYS A 67 -8.69 -0.94 -12.94
N VAL A 68 -7.41 -0.66 -12.73
CA VAL A 68 -6.43 -0.49 -13.82
C VAL A 68 -6.15 -1.84 -14.50
N PHE A 69 -6.08 -2.93 -13.75
CA PHE A 69 -5.72 -4.25 -14.27
C PHE A 69 -6.90 -5.10 -14.76
N GLU A 70 -8.14 -4.89 -14.26
CA GLU A 70 -9.34 -5.54 -14.79
C GLU A 70 -9.91 -4.86 -16.04
N LYS A 71 -9.59 -3.59 -16.30
CA LYS A 71 -10.06 -2.89 -17.52
C LYS A 71 -9.34 -3.31 -18.82
N LYS A 72 -8.61 -4.42 -18.82
CA LYS A 72 -7.93 -4.96 -20.01
C LYS A 72 -8.51 -6.29 -20.44
#